data_AF-A0A9P4NDR8-F1
#
_entry.id   AF-A0A9P4NDR8-F1
#
_cell.length_a   1.000
_cell.length_b   1.000
_cell.length_c   1.000
_cell.angle_alpha   90.00
_cell.angle_beta   90.00
_cell.angle_gamma   90.00
#
_symmetry.space_group_name_H-M   'P 1'
#
loop_
_entity.id
_entity.type
_entity.pdbx_description
1 polymer ?
#
loop_
_entity_poly.entity_id
_entity_poly.type
_entity_poly.pdbx_seq_one_letter_code
_entity_poly.pdbx_strand_id
1 'polypeptide(L)'
;MRPVRIKRWDGVTRTVSDWDGLRRDPELWFDNGDCLVHLYARGQSRRGPSFRVPFHALIRKNCGSMFSLCFAHMTPTLGTNFQTSRNVSVGPSQPMPITNAYHLFIPAPEAISREAAFQWHITTRNFFAYVCGKPLVGQHLGQALVSLQERMYLFRSGQINNEQDFLEYAEEQGYRDLVDCPDYSLAMLFYAEHFQCLNVWIDAFAHSVGMNNSLVLSSEFESVSQLTKALITRAYLEMDIHLERVSFALSNFLEDDLSPTFLGLTEGSRAHLDRFRSFLRGFYVEKFGYWPPPSGSAFPKVLYKSMYFDFKNLHDYLVDLESSADLSSQRPASGGICVLQNVQAFDSRHNFIPLPHPLSLIPQCDSSNRKAQSQKAFMSMKFSSKQARTDRYITTRDTLIAATNTTNASVTRSPIVQAYMRFERQCALNNQREEKVPVADARKIRWLLIYGIFQYLIAALRAPKEVRDPEGPEYPLCCLVTEQPPWQTG
;
A
#
# COMPACT_ATOMS: atom_id res chain seq x y z
N MET A 1 4.29 5.24 -42.75
CA MET A 1 3.63 5.17 -41.42
C MET A 1 3.49 3.71 -41.03
N ARG A 2 3.98 3.31 -39.84
CA ARG A 2 3.71 1.96 -39.31
C ARG A 2 2.21 1.86 -39.01
N PRO A 3 1.55 0.73 -39.27
CA PRO A 3 0.14 0.57 -38.94
C PRO A 3 -0.07 0.72 -37.44
N VAL A 4 -1.08 1.50 -37.04
CA VAL A 4 -1.49 1.66 -35.64
C VAL A 4 -1.87 0.28 -35.11
N ARG A 5 -1.10 -0.23 -34.13
CA ARG A 5 -1.38 -1.51 -33.49
C ARG A 5 -2.37 -1.29 -32.36
N ILE A 6 -3.50 -1.98 -32.44
CA ILE A 6 -4.47 -2.06 -31.36
C ILE A 6 -4.14 -3.27 -30.51
N LYS A 7 -4.09 -3.04 -29.20
CA LYS A 7 -3.81 -4.05 -28.19
C LYS A 7 -5.09 -4.40 -27.47
N ARG A 8 -5.15 -5.60 -26.92
CA ARG A 8 -6.13 -6.08 -25.93
C ARG A 8 -5.40 -6.25 -24.61
N TRP A 9 -5.94 -5.69 -23.52
CA TRP A 9 -5.37 -5.81 -22.18
C TRP A 9 -6.24 -6.68 -21.28
N ASP A 10 -5.78 -7.89 -20.97
CA ASP A 10 -6.40 -8.77 -20.00
C ASP A 10 -5.75 -8.55 -18.63
N GLY A 11 -6.38 -7.74 -17.77
CA GLY A 11 -5.77 -7.39 -16.48
C GLY A 11 -5.80 -8.53 -15.47
N VAL A 12 -6.75 -9.46 -15.59
CA VAL A 12 -6.83 -10.63 -14.72
C VAL A 12 -5.64 -11.57 -14.95
N THR A 13 -5.24 -11.78 -16.21
CA THR A 13 -4.06 -12.59 -16.54
C THR A 13 -2.78 -11.76 -16.72
N ARG A 14 -2.89 -10.43 -16.63
CA ARG A 14 -1.84 -9.45 -16.97
C ARG A 14 -1.20 -9.69 -18.33
N THR A 15 -2.01 -10.03 -19.33
CA THR A 15 -1.54 -10.27 -20.71
C THR A 15 -1.94 -9.18 -21.67
N VAL A 16 -1.07 -8.91 -22.63
CA VAL A 16 -1.31 -7.95 -23.72
C VAL A 16 -1.11 -8.65 -25.05
N SER A 17 -2.10 -8.59 -25.92
CA SER A 17 -2.06 -9.20 -27.26
C SER A 17 -2.48 -8.20 -28.34
N ASP A 18 -2.01 -8.39 -29.57
CA ASP A 18 -2.55 -7.65 -30.72
C ASP A 18 -4.04 -7.97 -30.90
N TRP A 19 -4.81 -7.00 -31.41
CA TRP A 19 -6.26 -7.12 -31.61
C TRP A 19 -6.71 -6.48 -32.92
N ASP A 20 -7.51 -7.20 -33.70
CA ASP A 20 -8.09 -6.76 -34.98
C ASP A 20 -9.57 -7.15 -35.15
N GLY A 21 -10.24 -7.49 -34.03
CA GLY A 21 -11.58 -8.07 -33.99
C GLY A 21 -12.75 -7.15 -34.36
N LEU A 22 -12.52 -5.92 -34.80
CA LEU A 22 -13.59 -4.91 -34.98
C LEU A 22 -14.67 -5.33 -36.00
N ARG A 23 -14.30 -6.13 -37.00
CA ARG A 23 -15.24 -6.61 -38.02
C ARG A 23 -16.30 -7.53 -37.43
N ARG A 24 -15.91 -8.43 -36.53
CA ARG A 24 -16.76 -9.34 -35.79
C ARG A 24 -16.01 -9.77 -34.55
N ASP A 25 -16.42 -9.28 -33.39
CA ASP A 25 -15.68 -9.47 -32.16
C ASP A 25 -16.09 -10.79 -31.49
N PRO A 26 -15.19 -11.76 -31.31
CA PRO A 26 -15.53 -13.03 -30.68
C PRO A 26 -15.89 -12.87 -29.19
N GLU A 27 -15.37 -11.87 -28.49
CA GLU A 27 -15.64 -11.66 -27.07
C GLU A 27 -17.02 -11.04 -26.81
N LEU A 28 -17.58 -10.38 -27.83
CA LEU A 28 -18.89 -9.74 -27.81
C LEU A 28 -19.88 -10.47 -28.73
N TRP A 29 -19.64 -11.75 -29.00
CA TRP A 29 -20.52 -12.60 -29.78
C TRP A 29 -21.11 -13.71 -28.90
N PHE A 30 -22.24 -13.42 -28.27
CA PHE A 30 -22.96 -14.34 -27.40
C PHE A 30 -23.98 -15.17 -28.19
N ASP A 31 -23.96 -16.49 -28.05
CA ASP A 31 -24.88 -17.39 -28.76
C ASP A 31 -26.35 -17.18 -28.38
N ASN A 32 -26.59 -16.76 -27.14
CA ASN A 32 -27.91 -16.39 -26.61
C ASN A 32 -28.20 -14.88 -26.70
N GLY A 33 -27.35 -14.10 -27.38
CA GLY A 33 -27.57 -12.66 -27.57
C GLY A 33 -28.73 -12.39 -28.53
N ASP A 34 -29.58 -11.44 -28.14
CA ASP A 34 -30.78 -10.97 -28.84
C ASP A 34 -30.64 -9.52 -29.35
N CYS A 35 -29.52 -8.84 -29.09
CA CYS A 35 -29.21 -7.52 -29.63
C CYS A 35 -28.02 -7.60 -30.61
N LEU A 36 -28.26 -7.26 -31.87
CA LEU A 36 -27.30 -7.20 -32.96
C LEU A 36 -26.85 -5.76 -33.18
N VAL A 37 -25.56 -5.50 -33.00
CA VAL A 37 -24.98 -4.16 -33.08
C VAL A 37 -24.22 -3.98 -34.39
N HIS A 38 -24.56 -2.94 -35.14
CA HIS A 38 -23.99 -2.58 -36.42
C HIS A 38 -23.22 -1.26 -36.29
N LEU A 39 -21.94 -1.26 -36.66
CA LEU A 39 -21.07 -0.07 -36.58
C LEU A 39 -21.19 0.87 -37.80
N TYR A 40 -22.34 0.89 -38.45
CA TYR A 40 -22.61 1.69 -39.64
C TYR A 40 -24.09 2.08 -39.66
N ALA A 41 -24.42 3.13 -40.41
CA ALA A 41 -25.82 3.56 -40.53
C ALA A 41 -26.64 2.57 -41.35
N ARG A 42 -27.94 2.47 -41.05
CA ARG A 42 -28.85 1.55 -41.76
C ARG A 42 -28.78 1.79 -43.27
N GLY A 43 -28.60 0.70 -44.04
CA GLY A 43 -28.51 0.75 -45.49
C GLY A 43 -27.14 1.12 -46.08
N GLN A 44 -26.19 1.62 -45.27
CA GLN A 44 -24.85 2.02 -45.75
C GLN A 44 -23.88 0.85 -45.94
N SER A 45 -24.20 -0.35 -45.42
CA SER A 45 -23.35 -1.52 -45.59
C SER A 45 -24.15 -2.81 -45.71
N ARG A 46 -23.62 -3.74 -46.51
CA ARG A 46 -24.08 -5.14 -46.60
C ARG A 46 -23.37 -6.07 -45.61
N ARG A 47 -22.47 -5.53 -44.78
CA ARG A 47 -21.80 -6.31 -43.74
C ARG A 47 -22.83 -6.81 -42.72
N GLY A 48 -22.47 -7.85 -41.98
CA GLY A 48 -23.27 -8.30 -40.84
C GLY A 48 -23.06 -7.40 -39.61
N PRO A 49 -23.74 -7.70 -38.49
CA PRO A 49 -23.46 -7.05 -37.20
C PRO A 49 -22.03 -7.36 -36.74
N SER A 50 -21.44 -6.40 -36.04
CA SER A 50 -20.10 -6.54 -35.43
C SER A 50 -20.19 -7.27 -34.09
N PHE A 51 -21.25 -7.05 -33.32
CA PHE A 51 -21.47 -7.64 -32.00
C PHE A 51 -22.85 -8.30 -31.91
N ARG A 52 -22.95 -9.29 -31.03
CA ARG A 52 -24.20 -9.96 -30.66
C ARG A 52 -24.23 -10.08 -29.14
N VAL A 53 -24.96 -9.19 -28.48
CA VAL A 53 -24.96 -9.08 -27.01
C VAL A 53 -26.36 -9.30 -26.43
N PRO A 54 -26.49 -9.70 -25.15
CA PRO A 54 -27.79 -9.79 -24.50
C PRO A 54 -28.39 -8.39 -24.24
N PHE A 55 -29.59 -8.13 -24.76
CA PHE A 55 -30.32 -6.87 -24.60
C PHE A 55 -30.58 -6.54 -23.13
N HIS A 56 -30.88 -7.56 -22.31
CA HIS A 56 -31.08 -7.37 -20.88
C HIS A 56 -29.84 -6.82 -20.14
N ALA A 57 -28.63 -7.06 -20.66
CA ALA A 57 -27.41 -6.49 -20.09
C ALA A 57 -27.35 -4.97 -20.30
N LEU A 58 -27.83 -4.48 -21.44
CA LEU A 58 -27.96 -3.05 -21.73
C LEU A 58 -29.00 -2.37 -20.82
N ILE A 59 -30.11 -3.07 -20.52
CA ILE A 59 -31.11 -2.58 -19.55
C ILE A 59 -30.48 -2.49 -18.16
N ARG A 60 -29.81 -3.56 -17.70
CA ARG A 60 -29.18 -3.60 -16.37
C ARG A 60 -28.15 -2.49 -16.17
N LYS A 61 -27.43 -2.11 -17.23
CA LYS A 61 -26.44 -1.03 -17.21
C LYS A 61 -27.03 0.36 -17.52
N ASN A 62 -28.35 0.50 -17.56
CA ASN A 62 -29.07 1.76 -17.80
C ASN A 62 -28.69 2.46 -19.12
N CYS A 63 -28.51 1.69 -20.20
CA CYS A 63 -28.09 2.22 -21.51
C CYS A 63 -29.25 2.88 -22.30
N GLY A 64 -30.22 3.50 -21.61
CA GLY A 64 -31.43 4.05 -22.23
C GLY A 64 -31.14 5.15 -23.25
N SER A 65 -30.20 6.06 -22.93
CA SER A 65 -29.85 7.20 -23.80
C SER A 65 -29.37 6.75 -25.18
N MET A 66 -28.66 5.62 -25.24
CA MET A 66 -28.14 5.07 -26.49
C MET A 66 -29.26 4.84 -27.53
N PHE A 67 -30.45 4.40 -27.10
CA PHE A 67 -31.58 4.15 -28.00
C PHE A 67 -32.29 5.42 -28.47
N SER A 68 -32.10 6.53 -27.76
CA SER A 68 -32.54 7.87 -28.23
C SER A 68 -31.56 8.47 -29.22
N LEU A 69 -30.27 8.13 -29.12
CA LEU A 69 -29.19 8.69 -29.95
C LEU A 69 -28.92 7.88 -31.22
N CYS A 70 -29.14 6.56 -31.18
CA CYS A 70 -28.80 5.63 -32.24
C CYS A 70 -30.07 5.00 -32.82
N PHE A 71 -30.05 4.68 -34.12
CA PHE A 71 -31.20 4.03 -34.76
C PHE A 71 -31.32 2.58 -34.27
N ALA A 72 -32.47 2.23 -33.70
CA ALA A 72 -32.78 0.88 -33.25
C ALA A 72 -34.14 0.41 -33.79
N HIS A 73 -34.25 -0.87 -34.13
CA HIS A 73 -35.55 -1.48 -34.46
C HIS A 73 -35.60 -2.94 -34.02
N MET A 74 -36.82 -3.46 -33.84
CA MET A 74 -37.05 -4.85 -33.48
C MET A 74 -37.51 -5.66 -34.70
N THR A 75 -37.04 -6.89 -34.80
CA THR A 75 -37.45 -7.84 -35.83
C THR A 75 -37.89 -9.14 -35.16
N PRO A 76 -39.11 -9.64 -35.43
CA PRO A 76 -39.54 -10.94 -34.92
C PRO A 76 -38.66 -12.04 -35.50
N THR A 77 -38.05 -12.87 -34.66
CA THR A 77 -37.36 -14.09 -35.11
C THR A 77 -38.23 -15.30 -34.79
N LEU A 78 -38.49 -16.12 -35.81
CA LEU A 78 -39.07 -17.44 -35.64
C LEU A 78 -38.00 -18.32 -35.00
N GLY A 79 -38.27 -18.88 -33.81
CA GLY A 79 -37.31 -19.68 -33.07
C GLY A 79 -36.82 -20.89 -33.87
N THR A 80 -35.67 -20.79 -34.52
CA THR A 80 -34.94 -21.96 -35.00
C THR A 80 -34.13 -22.52 -33.83
N ASN A 81 -34.64 -23.61 -33.24
CA ASN A 81 -33.85 -24.46 -32.35
C ASN A 81 -32.58 -24.92 -33.10
N PHE A 82 -31.41 -24.39 -32.75
CA PHE A 82 -30.13 -25.08 -33.00
C PHE A 82 -30.00 -26.20 -31.95
N GLN A 83 -30.89 -27.19 -32.00
CA GLN A 83 -30.72 -28.42 -31.26
C GLN A 83 -29.98 -29.41 -32.14
N THR A 84 -28.79 -29.77 -31.67
CA THR A 84 -28.02 -30.93 -32.08
C THR A 84 -28.92 -32.15 -32.27
N SER A 85 -28.78 -32.80 -33.42
CA SER A 85 -29.47 -34.02 -33.81
C SER A 85 -29.51 -35.08 -32.69
N ARG A 86 -30.66 -35.22 -32.02
CA ARG A 86 -31.11 -36.49 -31.44
C ARG A 86 -32.62 -36.63 -31.66
N ASN A 87 -32.97 -37.61 -32.49
CA ASN A 87 -34.32 -38.04 -32.80
C ASN A 87 -35.16 -38.27 -31.54
N VAL A 88 -36.20 -37.46 -31.32
CA VAL A 88 -37.40 -37.88 -30.57
C VAL A 88 -38.64 -37.25 -31.20
N SER A 89 -39.66 -38.09 -31.37
CA SER A 89 -40.90 -37.91 -32.11
C SER A 89 -41.80 -36.76 -31.64
N VAL A 90 -42.52 -36.20 -32.60
CA VAL A 90 -43.41 -35.02 -32.55
C VAL A 90 -44.68 -35.26 -31.72
N GLY A 91 -45.02 -34.30 -30.84
CA GLY A 91 -46.36 -34.08 -30.26
C GLY A 91 -46.90 -32.69 -30.67
N PRO A 92 -48.21 -32.40 -30.50
CA PRO A 92 -48.88 -31.30 -31.20
C PRO A 92 -48.53 -29.91 -30.64
N SER A 93 -48.09 -29.04 -31.56
CA SER A 93 -48.09 -27.57 -31.57
C SER A 93 -48.23 -26.85 -30.21
N GLN A 94 -47.11 -26.64 -29.52
CA GLN A 94 -46.95 -25.44 -28.69
C GLN A 94 -46.61 -24.25 -29.60
N PRO A 95 -47.16 -23.05 -29.36
CA PRO A 95 -46.72 -21.85 -30.06
C PRO A 95 -45.23 -21.65 -29.79
N MET A 96 -44.41 -21.66 -30.84
CA MET A 96 -42.99 -21.36 -30.74
C MET A 96 -42.83 -19.97 -30.10
N PRO A 97 -42.02 -19.79 -29.05
CA PRO A 97 -41.80 -18.48 -28.47
C PRO A 97 -41.17 -17.59 -29.54
N ILE A 98 -41.86 -16.51 -29.91
CA ILE A 98 -41.32 -15.47 -30.78
C ILE A 98 -40.23 -14.77 -29.97
N THR A 99 -38.97 -15.01 -30.30
CA THR A 99 -37.86 -14.23 -29.76
C THR A 99 -37.72 -12.98 -30.63
N ASN A 100 -37.66 -11.81 -30.01
CA ASN A 100 -37.42 -10.56 -30.75
C ASN A 100 -35.91 -10.33 -30.85
N ALA A 101 -35.40 -10.07 -32.05
CA ALA A 101 -34.04 -9.58 -32.24
C ALA A 101 -34.07 -8.05 -32.33
N TYR A 102 -33.22 -7.39 -31.54
CA TYR A 102 -33.02 -5.95 -31.58
C TYR A 102 -31.85 -5.65 -32.50
N HIS A 103 -32.04 -4.77 -33.48
CA HIS A 103 -30.99 -4.29 -34.37
C HIS A 103 -30.65 -2.85 -34.02
N LEU A 104 -29.42 -2.60 -33.58
CA LEU A 104 -28.91 -1.30 -33.17
C LEU A 104 -27.82 -0.84 -34.13
N PHE A 105 -27.97 0.35 -34.71
CA PHE A 105 -27.05 0.94 -35.69
C PHE A 105 -26.36 2.16 -35.11
N ILE A 106 -25.04 2.09 -34.96
CA ILE A 106 -24.17 3.12 -34.34
C ILE A 106 -23.11 3.55 -35.36
N PRO A 107 -23.45 4.43 -36.33
CA PRO A 107 -22.45 5.01 -37.22
C PRO A 107 -21.48 5.92 -36.45
N ALA A 108 -20.32 6.17 -37.04
CA ALA A 108 -19.48 7.28 -36.60
C ALA A 108 -20.11 8.63 -37.03
N PRO A 109 -19.88 9.72 -36.27
CA PRO A 109 -20.34 11.06 -36.65
C PRO A 109 -19.94 11.47 -38.06
N GLU A 110 -20.78 12.28 -38.71
CA GLU A 110 -20.49 12.81 -40.04
C GLU A 110 -19.30 13.81 -39.99
N ALA A 111 -18.58 13.96 -41.10
CA ALA A 111 -17.47 14.92 -41.29
C ALA A 111 -16.21 14.73 -40.40
N ILE A 112 -15.99 13.55 -39.81
CA ILE A 112 -14.74 13.23 -39.09
C ILE A 112 -13.74 12.46 -39.95
N SER A 113 -12.46 12.50 -39.58
CA SER A 113 -11.40 11.74 -40.26
C SER A 113 -11.60 10.23 -40.12
N ARG A 114 -10.96 9.45 -41.00
CA ARG A 114 -11.01 7.98 -40.95
C ARG A 114 -10.46 7.43 -39.64
N GLU A 115 -9.41 8.06 -39.11
CA GLU A 115 -8.76 7.71 -37.85
C GLU A 115 -9.70 7.98 -36.66
N ALA A 116 -10.37 9.14 -36.65
CA ALA A 116 -11.35 9.47 -35.62
C ALA A 116 -12.58 8.54 -35.67
N ALA A 117 -13.05 8.18 -36.87
CA ALA A 117 -14.11 7.19 -37.04
C ALA A 117 -13.69 5.80 -36.53
N PHE A 118 -12.44 5.41 -36.78
CA PHE A 118 -11.91 4.15 -36.25
C PHE A 118 -11.86 4.17 -34.72
N GLN A 119 -11.35 5.24 -34.10
CA GLN A 119 -11.35 5.39 -32.64
C GLN A 119 -12.76 5.42 -32.06
N TRP A 120 -13.71 6.09 -32.71
CA TRP A 120 -15.12 6.07 -32.31
C TRP A 120 -15.67 4.65 -32.20
N HIS A 121 -15.35 3.78 -33.17
CA HIS A 121 -15.78 2.39 -33.17
C HIS A 121 -15.05 1.53 -32.13
N ILE A 122 -13.76 1.77 -31.88
CA ILE A 122 -13.02 1.13 -30.78
C ILE A 122 -13.65 1.49 -29.42
N THR A 123 -13.92 2.77 -29.19
CA THR A 123 -14.60 3.22 -27.96
C THR A 123 -16.00 2.63 -27.84
N THR A 124 -16.74 2.54 -28.94
CA THR A 124 -18.06 1.89 -28.97
C THR A 124 -17.94 0.42 -28.58
N ARG A 125 -16.96 -0.30 -29.12
CA ARG A 125 -16.66 -1.69 -28.73
C ARG A 125 -16.36 -1.78 -27.23
N ASN A 126 -15.48 -0.92 -26.71
CA ASN A 126 -15.12 -0.90 -25.29
C ASN A 126 -16.32 -0.64 -24.37
N PHE A 127 -17.29 0.16 -24.80
CA PHE A 127 -18.54 0.32 -24.06
C PHE A 127 -19.34 -0.98 -23.94
N PHE A 128 -19.47 -1.75 -25.03
CA PHE A 128 -20.09 -3.08 -24.94
C PHE A 128 -19.25 -4.07 -24.14
N ALA A 129 -17.91 -3.92 -24.16
CA ALA A 129 -17.02 -4.67 -23.29
C ALA A 129 -17.30 -4.39 -21.81
N TYR A 130 -17.44 -3.12 -21.42
CA TYR A 130 -17.90 -2.72 -20.08
C TYR A 130 -19.26 -3.35 -19.72
N VAL A 131 -20.25 -3.27 -20.61
CA VAL A 131 -21.59 -3.84 -20.36
C VAL A 131 -21.52 -5.35 -20.10
N CYS A 132 -20.60 -6.04 -20.79
CA CYS A 132 -20.48 -7.49 -20.77
C CYS A 132 -19.35 -8.03 -19.89
N GLY A 133 -18.63 -7.17 -19.15
CA GLY A 133 -17.47 -7.55 -18.34
C GLY A 133 -16.34 -8.16 -19.16
N LYS A 134 -16.00 -7.57 -20.31
CA LYS A 134 -14.93 -8.01 -21.21
C LYS A 134 -13.76 -7.03 -21.21
N PRO A 135 -12.52 -7.48 -21.49
CA PRO A 135 -11.36 -6.61 -21.44
C PRO A 135 -11.36 -5.51 -22.50
N LEU A 136 -10.67 -4.40 -22.25
CA LEU A 136 -10.52 -3.26 -23.15
C LEU A 136 -9.54 -3.51 -24.28
N VAL A 137 -9.75 -2.78 -25.37
CA VAL A 137 -8.84 -2.70 -26.51
C VAL A 137 -8.57 -1.26 -26.91
N GLY A 138 -7.40 -0.99 -27.47
CA GLY A 138 -7.01 0.35 -27.84
C GLY A 138 -5.54 0.46 -28.23
N GLN A 139 -5.10 1.66 -28.58
CA GLN A 139 -3.68 1.93 -28.81
C GLN A 139 -2.95 2.15 -27.48
N HIS A 140 -3.56 2.93 -26.59
CA HIS A 140 -3.09 3.24 -25.24
C HIS A 140 -4.20 2.96 -24.24
N LEU A 141 -3.86 2.33 -23.12
CA LEU A 141 -4.84 1.93 -22.10
C LEU A 141 -5.44 3.18 -21.42
N GLY A 142 -4.62 4.17 -21.06
CA GLY A 142 -5.09 5.39 -20.40
C GLY A 142 -6.16 6.12 -21.22
N GLN A 143 -5.94 6.25 -22.54
CA GLN A 143 -6.92 6.84 -23.46
C GLN A 143 -8.18 5.97 -23.58
N ALA A 144 -8.05 4.64 -23.61
CA ALA A 144 -9.19 3.73 -23.69
C ALA A 144 -10.08 3.82 -22.43
N LEU A 145 -9.47 3.96 -21.25
CA LEU A 145 -10.16 4.18 -19.97
C LEU A 145 -10.95 5.49 -19.98
N VAL A 146 -10.30 6.59 -20.36
CA VAL A 146 -10.94 7.92 -20.47
C VAL A 146 -12.11 7.90 -21.44
N SER A 147 -11.88 7.43 -22.67
CA SER A 147 -12.90 7.39 -23.71
C SER A 147 -14.06 6.47 -23.36
N LEU A 148 -13.84 5.40 -22.58
CA LEU A 148 -14.92 4.56 -22.07
C LEU A 148 -15.83 5.35 -21.11
N GLN A 149 -15.28 6.05 -20.13
CA GLN A 149 -16.12 6.80 -19.19
C GLN A 149 -16.88 7.95 -19.86
N GLU A 150 -16.24 8.66 -20.80
CA GLU A 150 -16.94 9.64 -21.65
C GLU A 150 -18.09 8.99 -22.44
N ARG A 151 -17.89 7.78 -22.95
CA ARG A 151 -18.93 7.00 -23.63
C ARG A 151 -20.06 6.60 -22.67
N MET A 152 -19.74 6.29 -21.41
CA MET A 152 -20.73 5.98 -20.39
C MET A 152 -21.65 7.17 -20.11
N TYR A 153 -21.11 8.40 -20.06
CA TYR A 153 -21.92 9.62 -19.95
C TYR A 153 -22.86 9.82 -21.14
N LEU A 154 -22.45 9.43 -22.35
CA LEU A 154 -23.27 9.58 -23.55
C LEU A 154 -24.38 8.52 -23.66
N PHE A 155 -24.07 7.25 -23.38
CA PHE A 155 -24.96 6.13 -23.68
C PHE A 155 -25.83 5.67 -22.50
N ARG A 156 -25.51 6.10 -21.28
CA ARG A 156 -26.29 5.77 -20.08
C ARG A 156 -27.15 6.95 -19.63
N SER A 157 -28.25 6.68 -18.94
CA SER A 157 -29.13 7.70 -18.33
C SER A 157 -29.69 7.24 -17.00
N GLY A 158 -30.29 8.18 -16.26
CA GLY A 158 -30.91 7.94 -14.96
C GLY A 158 -30.02 8.40 -13.80
N GLN A 159 -30.38 7.99 -12.59
CA GLN A 159 -29.60 8.25 -11.37
C GLN A 159 -28.45 7.24 -11.31
N ILE A 160 -27.36 7.53 -12.01
CA ILE A 160 -26.18 6.67 -12.13
C ILE A 160 -24.90 7.43 -11.77
N ASN A 161 -23.92 6.72 -11.23
CA ASN A 161 -22.59 7.26 -11.01
C ASN A 161 -21.60 6.57 -11.95
N ASN A 162 -21.34 7.20 -13.10
CA ASN A 162 -20.46 6.62 -14.12
C ASN A 162 -19.02 6.47 -13.64
N GLU A 163 -18.53 7.36 -12.77
CA GLU A 163 -17.18 7.27 -12.21
C GLU A 163 -17.05 6.04 -11.32
N GLN A 164 -17.97 5.86 -10.37
CA GLN A 164 -17.97 4.69 -9.48
C GLN A 164 -18.13 3.38 -10.25
N ASP A 165 -19.12 3.31 -11.16
CA ASP A 165 -19.36 2.10 -11.97
C ASP A 165 -18.18 1.76 -12.88
N PHE A 166 -17.45 2.77 -13.35
CA PHE A 166 -16.23 2.58 -14.14
C PHE A 166 -15.09 2.04 -13.25
N LEU A 167 -14.88 2.62 -12.07
CA LEU A 167 -13.84 2.18 -11.14
C LEU A 167 -14.07 0.76 -10.63
N GLU A 168 -15.34 0.36 -10.47
CA GLU A 168 -15.73 -1.03 -10.17
C GLU A 168 -15.40 -1.96 -11.34
N TYR A 169 -15.74 -1.58 -12.57
CA TYR A 169 -15.35 -2.35 -13.75
C TYR A 169 -13.82 -2.45 -13.90
N ALA A 170 -13.08 -1.35 -13.70
CA ALA A 170 -11.63 -1.33 -13.77
C ALA A 170 -11.00 -2.24 -12.71
N GLU A 171 -11.61 -2.34 -11.53
CA GLU A 171 -11.23 -3.30 -10.50
C GLU A 171 -11.47 -4.75 -10.95
N GLU A 172 -12.69 -5.07 -11.40
CA GLU A 172 -13.06 -6.41 -11.85
C GLU A 172 -12.20 -6.92 -13.02
N GLN A 173 -11.76 -6.00 -13.90
CA GLN A 173 -10.87 -6.33 -15.01
C GLN A 173 -9.38 -6.35 -14.63
N GLY A 174 -9.01 -5.99 -13.39
CA GLY A 174 -7.63 -5.98 -12.91
C GLY A 174 -6.80 -4.77 -13.34
N TYR A 175 -7.40 -3.71 -13.90
CA TYR A 175 -6.66 -2.51 -14.34
C TYR A 175 -6.17 -1.63 -13.19
N ARG A 176 -6.68 -1.87 -11.98
CA ARG A 176 -6.25 -1.16 -10.76
C ARG A 176 -5.22 -1.95 -9.95
N ASP A 177 -4.73 -3.07 -10.48
CA ASP A 177 -3.62 -3.81 -9.91
C ASP A 177 -2.30 -3.25 -10.47
N LEU A 178 -1.72 -2.30 -9.74
CA LEU A 178 -0.62 -1.46 -10.22
C LEU A 178 0.77 -2.04 -9.90
N VAL A 179 0.83 -3.10 -9.08
CA VAL A 179 2.08 -3.67 -8.58
C VAL A 179 2.90 -4.25 -9.72
N ASP A 180 4.13 -3.77 -9.89
CA ASP A 180 5.06 -4.19 -10.95
C ASP A 180 4.47 -4.06 -12.37
N CYS A 181 3.52 -3.13 -12.57
CA CYS A 181 2.87 -2.90 -13.86
C CYS A 181 2.91 -1.40 -14.25
N PRO A 182 4.00 -0.94 -14.89
CA PRO A 182 4.12 0.45 -15.35
C PRO A 182 3.00 0.90 -16.28
N ASP A 183 2.53 0.03 -17.18
CA ASP A 183 1.44 0.32 -18.10
C ASP A 183 0.15 0.68 -17.35
N TYR A 184 -0.23 -0.09 -16.32
CA TYR A 184 -1.47 0.15 -15.58
C TYR A 184 -1.34 1.35 -14.67
N SER A 185 -0.19 1.49 -14.00
CA SER A 185 0.12 2.65 -13.16
C SER A 185 0.01 3.95 -13.96
N LEU A 186 0.65 4.04 -15.13
CA LEU A 186 0.61 5.24 -15.96
C LEU A 186 -0.76 5.47 -16.61
N ALA A 187 -1.46 4.40 -17.02
CA ALA A 187 -2.81 4.51 -17.57
C ALA A 187 -3.82 5.03 -16.54
N MET A 188 -3.78 4.52 -15.31
CA MET A 188 -4.64 5.00 -14.22
C MET A 188 -4.26 6.42 -13.78
N LEU A 189 -2.97 6.78 -13.82
CA LEU A 189 -2.52 8.13 -13.56
C LEU A 189 -3.10 9.12 -14.60
N PHE A 190 -2.99 8.79 -15.89
CA PHE A 190 -3.56 9.57 -16.98
C PHE A 190 -5.08 9.73 -16.85
N TYR A 191 -5.78 8.64 -16.55
CA TYR A 191 -7.22 8.65 -16.29
C TYR A 191 -7.58 9.56 -15.11
N ALA A 192 -6.85 9.47 -14.00
CA ALA A 192 -7.12 10.23 -12.80
C ALA A 192 -6.86 11.73 -12.98
N GLU A 193 -5.88 12.12 -13.80
CA GLU A 193 -5.65 13.52 -14.17
C GLU A 193 -6.80 14.09 -15.01
N HIS A 194 -7.30 13.31 -15.97
CA HIS A 194 -8.39 13.74 -16.85
C HIS A 194 -9.68 14.03 -16.08
N PHE A 195 -10.05 13.15 -15.15
CA PHE A 195 -11.26 13.30 -14.33
C PHE A 195 -11.02 13.97 -12.97
N GLN A 196 -9.79 14.39 -12.67
CA GLN A 196 -9.40 15.05 -11.43
C GLN A 196 -9.69 14.21 -10.15
N CYS A 197 -9.52 12.90 -10.25
CA CYS A 197 -9.79 11.93 -9.18
C CYS A 197 -8.56 11.79 -8.26
N LEU A 198 -8.46 12.64 -7.23
CA LEU A 198 -7.27 12.71 -6.36
C LEU A 198 -6.83 11.36 -5.79
N ASN A 199 -7.75 10.58 -5.20
CA ASN A 199 -7.37 9.31 -4.54
C ASN A 199 -6.77 8.30 -5.54
N VAL A 200 -7.36 8.21 -6.73
CA VAL A 200 -6.87 7.33 -7.81
C VAL A 200 -5.52 7.83 -8.32
N TRP A 201 -5.36 9.15 -8.40
CA TRP A 201 -4.10 9.77 -8.79
C TRP A 201 -3.00 9.46 -7.77
N ILE A 202 -3.26 9.58 -6.46
CA ILE A 202 -2.27 9.32 -5.41
C ILE A 202 -1.79 7.85 -5.44
N ASP A 203 -2.73 6.91 -5.56
CA ASP A 203 -2.44 5.47 -5.68
C ASP A 203 -1.51 5.20 -6.89
N ALA A 204 -1.93 5.65 -8.07
CA ALA A 204 -1.14 5.49 -9.29
C ALA A 204 0.20 6.26 -9.27
N PHE A 205 0.24 7.43 -8.64
CA PHE A 205 1.44 8.23 -8.52
C PHE A 205 2.48 7.54 -7.64
N ALA A 206 2.08 7.02 -6.47
CA ALA A 206 2.99 6.32 -5.57
C ALA A 206 3.61 5.09 -6.22
N HIS A 207 2.81 4.28 -6.91
CA HIS A 207 3.31 3.13 -7.68
C HIS A 207 4.23 3.57 -8.83
N SER A 208 3.90 4.66 -9.54
CA SER A 208 4.76 5.20 -10.60
C SER A 208 6.11 5.69 -10.06
N VAL A 209 6.13 6.37 -8.91
CA VAL A 209 7.35 6.82 -8.23
C VAL A 209 8.22 5.64 -7.82
N GLY A 210 7.63 4.61 -7.20
CA GLY A 210 8.35 3.38 -6.84
C GLY A 210 8.96 2.65 -8.03
N MET A 211 8.32 2.74 -9.20
CA MET A 211 8.73 2.09 -10.44
C MET A 211 9.49 3.01 -11.42
N ASN A 212 9.94 4.20 -10.98
CA ASN A 212 10.46 5.28 -11.83
C ASN A 212 11.42 4.80 -12.94
N ASN A 213 12.35 3.90 -12.63
CA ASN A 213 13.36 3.40 -13.57
C ASN A 213 12.79 2.55 -14.71
N SER A 214 11.62 1.93 -14.51
CA SER A 214 10.96 1.06 -15.49
C SER A 214 9.91 1.79 -16.33
N LEU A 215 9.48 2.99 -15.93
CA LEU A 215 8.39 3.72 -16.59
C LEU A 215 8.67 4.00 -18.07
N VAL A 216 9.93 4.29 -18.41
CA VAL A 216 10.35 4.60 -19.80
C VAL A 216 10.15 3.43 -20.76
N LEU A 217 10.01 2.20 -20.24
CA LEU A 217 9.76 1.00 -21.05
C LEU A 217 8.29 0.87 -21.44
N SER A 218 7.39 1.58 -20.76
CA SER A 218 5.95 1.55 -21.01
C SER A 218 5.57 2.40 -22.23
N SER A 219 4.64 1.90 -23.05
CA SER A 219 4.06 2.71 -24.13
C SER A 219 3.10 3.80 -23.64
N GLU A 220 2.63 3.72 -22.38
CA GLU A 220 1.77 4.74 -21.77
C GLU A 220 2.57 5.97 -21.34
N PHE A 221 3.89 5.83 -21.17
CA PHE A 221 4.74 6.92 -20.70
C PHE A 221 4.75 8.12 -21.65
N GLU A 222 4.61 7.90 -22.96
CA GLU A 222 4.55 9.00 -23.94
C GLU A 222 3.35 9.93 -23.67
N SER A 223 2.19 9.36 -23.32
CA SER A 223 0.94 10.09 -23.12
C SER A 223 0.85 10.89 -21.81
N VAL A 224 1.75 10.61 -20.85
CA VAL A 224 1.78 11.34 -19.57
C VAL A 224 2.38 12.75 -19.75
N SER A 225 1.79 13.74 -19.07
CA SER A 225 2.22 15.13 -19.16
C SER A 225 3.67 15.34 -18.69
N GLN A 226 4.34 16.36 -19.23
CA GLN A 226 5.72 16.69 -18.82
C GLN A 226 5.79 17.14 -17.35
N LEU A 227 4.75 17.81 -16.86
CA LEU A 227 4.63 18.21 -15.45
C LEU A 227 4.59 16.97 -14.55
N THR A 228 3.72 16.00 -14.87
CA THR A 228 3.58 14.76 -14.10
C THR A 228 4.87 13.94 -14.11
N LYS A 229 5.54 13.84 -15.26
CA LYS A 229 6.88 13.20 -15.35
C LYS A 229 7.90 13.85 -14.41
N ALA A 230 7.93 15.18 -14.38
CA ALA A 230 8.82 15.93 -13.50
C ALA A 230 8.47 15.72 -12.02
N LEU A 231 7.18 15.69 -11.67
CA LEU A 231 6.72 15.39 -10.31
C LEU A 231 7.12 13.98 -9.87
N ILE A 232 6.94 12.96 -10.72
CA ILE A 232 7.36 11.58 -10.44
C ILE A 232 8.86 11.54 -10.19
N THR A 233 9.65 12.17 -11.06
CA THR A 233 11.12 12.16 -10.94
C THR A 233 11.57 12.84 -9.66
N ARG A 234 10.97 13.99 -9.33
CA ARG A 234 11.27 14.72 -8.08
C ARG A 234 10.93 13.87 -6.85
N ALA A 235 9.73 13.30 -6.79
CA ALA A 235 9.29 12.48 -5.67
C ALA A 235 10.14 11.20 -5.52
N TYR A 236 10.59 10.61 -6.64
CA TYR A 236 11.53 9.49 -6.64
C TYR A 236 12.87 9.88 -5.98
N LEU A 237 13.45 11.01 -6.39
CA LEU A 237 14.72 11.48 -5.82
C LEU A 237 14.60 11.84 -4.33
N GLU A 238 13.49 12.48 -3.93
CA GLU A 238 13.22 12.78 -2.52
C GLU A 238 13.06 11.50 -1.69
N MET A 239 12.36 10.49 -2.22
CA MET A 239 12.19 9.19 -1.59
C MET A 239 13.53 8.45 -1.48
N ASP A 240 14.38 8.49 -2.51
CA ASP A 240 15.70 7.85 -2.52
C ASP A 240 16.62 8.47 -1.45
N ILE A 241 16.69 9.81 -1.38
CA ILE A 241 17.44 10.53 -0.33
C ILE A 241 16.89 10.20 1.07
N HIS A 242 15.58 10.09 1.22
CA HIS A 242 14.96 9.71 2.49
C HIS A 242 15.37 8.30 2.91
N LEU A 243 15.29 7.32 2.01
CA LEU A 243 15.69 5.93 2.30
C LEU A 243 17.19 5.81 2.57
N GLU A 244 18.04 6.57 1.88
CA GLU A 244 19.47 6.63 2.17
C GLU A 244 19.71 7.10 3.62
N ARG A 245 19.06 8.20 4.04
CA ARG A 245 19.14 8.71 5.43
C ARG A 245 18.66 7.68 6.44
N VAL A 246 17.55 7.01 6.17
CA VAL A 246 17.03 5.95 7.05
C VAL A 246 18.04 4.80 7.13
N SER A 247 18.55 4.32 5.99
CA SER A 247 19.49 3.20 5.94
C SER A 247 20.78 3.52 6.71
N PHE A 248 21.28 4.76 6.61
CA PHE A 248 22.43 5.26 7.35
C PHE A 248 22.18 5.27 8.86
N ALA A 249 21.05 5.87 9.30
CA ALA A 249 20.67 5.91 10.70
C ALA A 249 20.53 4.50 11.30
N LEU A 250 19.86 3.59 10.58
CA LEU A 250 19.67 2.21 11.02
C LEU A 250 21.00 1.43 11.09
N SER A 251 21.89 1.61 10.11
CA SER A 251 23.18 0.89 10.03
C SER A 251 24.01 1.03 11.32
N ASN A 252 24.02 2.23 11.90
CA ASN A 252 24.75 2.52 13.14
C ASN A 252 23.85 2.58 14.38
N PHE A 253 22.58 2.14 14.28
CA PHE A 253 21.60 2.20 15.36
C PHE A 253 21.53 3.60 16.01
N LEU A 254 21.27 4.61 15.18
CA LEU A 254 21.04 6.01 15.56
C LEU A 254 22.19 6.56 16.41
N GLU A 255 23.44 6.31 15.99
CA GLU A 255 24.63 6.83 16.68
C GLU A 255 24.60 8.36 16.75
N ASP A 256 24.29 9.01 15.62
CA ASP A 256 24.23 10.47 15.51
C ASP A 256 23.00 11.05 16.20
N ASP A 257 21.81 10.47 16.00
CA ASP A 257 20.55 11.02 16.53
C ASP A 257 20.44 10.91 18.06
N LEU A 258 21.13 9.94 18.65
CA LEU A 258 21.23 9.74 20.10
C LEU A 258 22.63 10.08 20.63
N SER A 259 23.34 10.98 19.94
CA SER A 259 24.64 11.47 20.36
C SER A 259 24.56 12.29 21.66
N PRO A 260 25.70 12.52 22.33
CA PRO A 260 25.75 13.30 23.58
C PRO A 260 25.18 14.72 23.42
N THR A 261 25.25 15.29 22.21
CA THR A 261 24.71 16.60 21.85
C THR A 261 23.21 16.70 22.09
N PHE A 262 22.47 15.60 21.88
CA PHE A 262 21.01 15.60 21.97
C PHE A 262 20.49 15.06 23.30
N LEU A 263 21.11 14.00 23.83
CA LEU A 263 20.59 13.30 25.01
C LEU A 263 21.23 13.77 26.34
N GLY A 264 22.38 14.42 26.31
CA GLY A 264 23.09 14.85 27.53
C GLY A 264 23.47 13.69 28.46
N LEU A 265 23.72 12.49 27.93
CA LEU A 265 23.98 11.28 28.72
C LEU A 265 25.31 11.36 29.49
N THR A 266 25.30 10.86 30.73
CA THR A 266 26.53 10.61 31.50
C THR A 266 27.40 9.56 30.81
N GLU A 267 28.69 9.50 31.14
CA GLU A 267 29.61 8.49 30.59
C GLU A 267 29.10 7.04 30.79
N GLY A 268 28.58 6.72 31.98
CA GLY A 268 27.98 5.41 32.24
C GLY A 268 26.74 5.14 31.38
N SER A 269 25.86 6.13 31.23
CA SER A 269 24.67 6.02 30.37
C SER A 269 25.03 5.86 28.88
N ARG A 270 26.12 6.48 28.42
CA ARG A 270 26.64 6.30 27.05
C ARG A 270 27.18 4.89 26.84
N ALA A 271 28.01 4.41 27.76
CA ALA A 271 28.50 3.04 27.72
C ALA A 271 27.35 2.01 27.70
N HIS A 272 26.26 2.27 28.45
CA HIS A 272 25.06 1.43 28.39
C HIS A 272 24.41 1.41 27.01
N LEU A 273 24.27 2.58 26.38
CA LEU A 273 23.70 2.71 25.05
C LEU A 273 24.53 1.96 24.01
N ASP A 274 25.86 2.11 24.04
CA ASP A 274 26.77 1.44 23.09
C ASP A 274 26.79 -0.07 23.28
N ARG A 275 26.65 -0.54 24.53
CA ARG A 275 26.44 -1.96 24.83
C ARG A 275 25.14 -2.47 24.23
N PHE A 276 24.05 -1.68 24.29
CA PHE A 276 22.78 -2.05 23.68
C PHE A 276 22.86 -2.06 22.14
N ARG A 277 23.56 -1.10 21.53
CA ARG A 277 23.87 -1.14 20.08
C ARG A 277 24.67 -2.37 19.70
N SER A 278 25.65 -2.76 20.52
CA SER A 278 26.43 -3.99 20.31
C SER A 278 25.58 -5.25 20.38
N PHE A 279 24.61 -5.29 21.31
CA PHE A 279 23.61 -6.36 21.38
C PHE A 279 22.77 -6.44 20.10
N LEU A 280 22.22 -5.30 19.63
CA LEU A 280 21.43 -5.27 18.39
C LEU A 280 22.26 -5.69 17.18
N ARG A 281 23.51 -5.24 17.11
CA ARG A 281 24.46 -5.64 16.07
C ARG A 281 24.66 -7.16 16.07
N GLY A 282 24.92 -7.75 17.24
CA GLY A 282 25.06 -9.20 17.36
C GLY A 282 23.80 -9.95 16.93
N PHE A 283 22.62 -9.48 17.34
CA PHE A 283 21.35 -10.08 16.94
C PHE A 283 21.13 -10.04 15.42
N TYR A 284 21.40 -8.90 14.77
CA TYR A 284 21.20 -8.76 13.33
C TYR A 284 22.31 -9.42 12.49
N VAL A 285 23.53 -9.55 13.01
CA VAL A 285 24.56 -10.42 12.42
C VAL A 285 24.13 -11.88 12.46
N GLU A 286 23.56 -12.36 13.56
CA GLU A 286 23.04 -13.74 13.66
C GLU A 286 21.84 -13.95 12.74
N LYS A 287 20.93 -12.98 12.65
CA LYS A 287 19.70 -13.07 11.85
C LYS A 287 19.94 -12.94 10.34
N PHE A 288 20.84 -12.06 9.91
CA PHE A 288 21.06 -11.74 8.49
C PHE A 288 22.43 -12.19 7.96
N GLY A 289 23.31 -12.71 8.80
CA GLY A 289 24.69 -13.11 8.47
C GLY A 289 25.71 -11.98 8.53
N TYR A 290 25.29 -10.73 8.27
CA TYR A 290 26.13 -9.54 8.40
C TYR A 290 25.29 -8.34 8.86
N TRP A 291 25.95 -7.38 9.53
CA TRP A 291 25.37 -6.09 9.83
C TRP A 291 26.46 -5.03 9.99
N PRO A 292 26.30 -3.82 9.42
CA PRO A 292 25.23 -3.41 8.50
C PRO A 292 25.40 -4.05 7.12
N PRO A 293 24.40 -3.94 6.22
CA PRO A 293 24.60 -4.22 4.81
C PRO A 293 25.79 -3.47 4.21
N PRO A 294 26.53 -4.07 3.25
CA PRO A 294 27.70 -3.45 2.64
C PRO A 294 27.40 -2.05 2.11
N SER A 295 28.36 -1.14 2.28
CA SER A 295 28.26 0.24 1.79
C SER A 295 27.94 0.25 0.30
N GLY A 296 26.91 1.02 -0.08
CA GLY A 296 26.42 1.10 -1.46
C GLY A 296 25.31 0.10 -1.82
N SER A 297 24.95 -0.83 -0.92
CA SER A 297 23.73 -1.64 -1.07
C SER A 297 22.53 -0.94 -0.43
N ALA A 298 21.51 -0.65 -1.22
CA ALA A 298 20.23 -0.16 -0.70
C ALA A 298 19.56 -1.26 0.14
N PHE A 299 18.93 -0.87 1.25
CA PHE A 299 18.20 -1.82 2.07
C PHE A 299 16.95 -2.27 1.31
N PRO A 300 16.75 -3.59 1.08
CA PRO A 300 15.54 -4.06 0.44
C PRO A 300 14.34 -3.84 1.36
N LYS A 301 13.15 -3.61 0.80
CA LYS A 301 11.90 -3.43 1.56
C LYS A 301 11.64 -4.56 2.56
N VAL A 302 11.98 -5.79 2.19
CA VAL A 302 11.85 -6.98 3.06
C VAL A 302 12.70 -6.85 4.33
N LEU A 303 13.89 -6.25 4.26
CA LEU A 303 14.74 -6.02 5.43
C LEU A 303 14.09 -4.99 6.36
N TYR A 304 13.60 -3.87 5.82
CA TYR A 304 12.84 -2.88 6.60
C TYR A 304 11.63 -3.50 7.28
N LYS A 305 10.83 -4.31 6.56
CA LYS A 305 9.68 -5.03 7.14
C LYS A 305 10.09 -5.98 8.26
N SER A 306 11.16 -6.77 8.06
CA SER A 306 11.66 -7.68 9.09
C SER A 306 12.07 -6.94 10.37
N MET A 307 12.82 -5.84 10.23
CA MET A 307 13.19 -5.00 11.38
C MET A 307 11.99 -4.31 12.00
N TYR A 308 11.03 -3.84 11.19
CA TYR A 308 9.80 -3.22 11.65
C TYR A 308 9.04 -4.14 12.61
N PHE A 309 8.84 -5.41 12.24
CA PHE A 309 8.17 -6.35 13.13
C PHE A 309 8.98 -6.66 14.40
N ASP A 310 10.31 -6.72 14.31
CA ASP A 310 11.17 -6.89 15.48
C ASP A 310 11.02 -5.72 16.47
N PHE A 311 11.12 -4.48 15.97
CA PHE A 311 11.04 -3.27 16.79
C PHE A 311 9.61 -2.97 17.26
N LYS A 312 8.60 -3.31 16.46
CA LYS A 312 7.20 -3.31 16.91
C LYS A 312 7.00 -4.25 18.10
N ASN A 313 7.54 -5.47 18.05
CA ASN A 313 7.44 -6.40 19.17
C ASN A 313 8.19 -5.89 20.41
N LEU A 314 9.38 -5.30 20.25
CA LEU A 314 10.09 -4.66 21.36
C LEU A 314 9.32 -3.48 21.95
N HIS A 315 8.70 -2.65 21.10
CA HIS A 315 7.86 -1.54 21.51
C HIS A 315 6.66 -2.06 22.31
N ASP A 316 5.86 -2.98 21.74
CA ASP A 316 4.68 -3.56 22.37
C ASP A 316 5.02 -4.25 23.71
N TYR A 317 6.20 -4.87 23.82
CA TYR A 317 6.69 -5.49 25.05
C TYR A 317 6.98 -4.49 26.19
N LEU A 318 7.37 -3.26 25.85
CA LEU A 318 7.86 -2.27 26.82
C LEU A 318 6.94 -1.07 27.03
N VAL A 319 6.04 -0.77 26.10
CA VAL A 319 5.22 0.44 26.09
C VAL A 319 4.34 0.56 27.33
N ASP A 320 4.26 1.76 27.88
CA ASP A 320 3.30 2.12 28.93
C ASP A 320 2.01 2.62 28.30
N LEU A 321 0.99 1.75 28.25
CA LEU A 321 -0.32 2.05 27.65
C LEU A 321 -1.11 3.14 28.40
N GLU A 322 -0.71 3.50 29.62
CA GLU A 322 -1.31 4.61 30.36
C GLU A 322 -0.59 5.94 30.10
N SER A 323 0.52 5.92 29.36
CA SER A 323 1.32 7.12 29.12
C SER A 323 0.65 8.09 28.15
N SER A 324 0.82 9.37 28.45
CA SER A 324 0.33 10.51 27.66
C SER A 324 1.50 11.38 27.17
N ALA A 325 1.28 12.03 26.02
CA ALA A 325 2.18 13.03 25.45
C ALA A 325 2.13 14.38 26.19
N ASP A 326 1.17 14.57 27.10
CA ASP A 326 1.09 15.79 27.91
C ASP A 326 2.14 15.78 29.03
N LEU A 327 3.06 16.75 28.97
CA LEU A 327 4.11 16.94 29.96
C LEU A 327 3.55 17.27 31.36
N SER A 328 2.35 17.87 31.43
CA SER A 328 1.71 18.25 32.70
C SER A 328 1.18 17.05 33.49
N SER A 329 0.84 15.97 32.78
CA SER A 329 0.35 14.71 33.34
C SER A 329 1.47 13.82 33.89
N GLN A 330 2.73 14.18 33.66
CA GLN A 330 3.88 13.34 33.97
C GLN A 330 4.39 13.56 35.40
N ARG A 331 4.74 12.44 36.05
CA ARG A 331 5.48 12.50 37.32
C ARG A 331 6.86 13.11 37.07
N PRO A 332 7.43 13.88 38.02
CA PRO A 332 8.77 14.43 37.89
C PRO A 332 9.77 13.33 37.49
N ALA A 333 10.66 13.63 36.54
CA ALA A 333 11.64 12.68 36.05
C ALA A 333 12.44 12.08 37.22
N SER A 334 12.26 10.78 37.48
CA SER A 334 12.98 10.08 38.54
C SER A 334 14.29 9.55 37.94
N GLY A 335 15.36 10.33 38.02
CA GLY A 335 16.65 10.07 37.35
C GLY A 335 16.95 11.09 36.26
N GLY A 336 18.23 11.24 35.87
CA GLY A 336 18.75 12.39 35.12
C GLY A 336 18.27 12.57 33.67
N ILE A 337 17.36 11.72 33.15
CA ILE A 337 16.86 11.79 31.76
C ILE A 337 15.33 11.86 31.76
N CYS A 338 14.79 12.89 31.11
CA CYS A 338 13.37 13.04 30.80
C CYS A 338 13.06 12.39 29.44
N VAL A 339 12.42 11.21 29.44
CA VAL A 339 12.16 10.45 28.20
C VAL A 339 11.21 11.20 27.28
N LEU A 340 10.10 11.73 27.80
CA LEU A 340 9.08 12.40 26.98
C LEU A 340 9.66 13.60 26.21
N GLN A 341 10.46 14.44 26.88
CA GLN A 341 11.10 15.59 26.24
C GLN A 341 12.06 15.16 25.12
N ASN A 342 12.81 14.06 25.33
CA ASN A 342 13.71 13.54 24.31
C ASN A 342 12.95 12.94 23.12
N VAL A 343 11.86 12.23 23.36
CA VAL A 343 10.97 11.70 22.32
C VAL A 343 10.37 12.84 21.50
N GLN A 344 9.79 13.86 22.15
CA GLN A 344 9.21 15.02 21.48
C GLN A 344 10.25 15.81 20.67
N ALA A 345 11.45 16.02 21.24
CA ALA A 345 12.54 16.67 20.55
C ALA A 345 13.01 15.85 19.34
N PHE A 346 13.12 14.52 19.48
CA PHE A 346 13.47 13.63 18.39
C PHE A 346 12.45 13.69 17.25
N ASP A 347 11.16 13.52 17.55
CA ASP A 347 10.10 13.57 16.53
C ASP A 347 10.07 14.93 15.82
N SER A 348 10.24 16.03 16.56
CA SER A 348 10.27 17.39 16.00
C SER A 348 11.47 17.61 15.07
N ARG A 349 12.66 17.06 15.39
CA ARG A 349 13.85 17.20 14.54
C ARG A 349 13.70 16.50 13.19
N HIS A 350 12.99 15.38 13.17
CA HIS A 350 12.84 14.55 11.97
C HIS A 350 11.47 14.70 11.29
N ASN A 351 10.58 15.56 11.82
CA ASN A 351 9.20 15.72 11.38
C ASN A 351 8.39 14.41 11.40
N PHE A 352 8.65 13.56 12.40
CA PHE A 352 7.87 12.34 12.59
C PHE A 352 6.53 12.63 13.28
N ILE A 353 5.51 11.86 12.93
CA ILE A 353 4.25 11.86 13.68
C ILE A 353 4.51 11.09 14.98
N PRO A 354 4.28 11.69 16.17
CA PRO A 354 4.50 11.01 17.44
C PRO A 354 3.68 9.72 17.55
N LEU A 355 4.29 8.66 18.10
CA LEU A 355 3.57 7.43 18.37
C LEU A 355 2.62 7.62 19.56
N PRO A 356 1.49 6.90 19.58
CA PRO A 356 0.69 6.80 20.80
C PRO A 356 1.54 6.17 21.91
N HIS A 357 1.34 6.63 23.14
CA HIS A 357 2.03 6.11 24.34
C HIS A 357 3.57 6.26 24.27
N PRO A 358 4.10 7.48 24.42
CA PRO A 358 5.52 7.78 24.16
C PRO A 358 6.49 7.23 25.22
N LEU A 359 5.99 6.60 26.29
CA LEU A 359 6.82 6.08 27.38
C LEU A 359 6.84 4.55 27.43
N SER A 360 7.87 4.03 28.10
CA SER A 360 7.94 2.63 28.52
C SER A 360 7.58 2.45 29.98
N LEU A 361 7.15 1.23 30.30
CA LEU A 361 7.07 0.73 31.66
C LEU A 361 8.46 0.73 32.30
N ILE A 362 8.58 1.43 33.42
CA ILE A 362 9.83 1.58 34.18
C ILE A 362 9.77 0.71 35.45
N PRO A 363 10.80 -0.10 35.73
CA PRO A 363 10.88 -0.87 36.97
C PRO A 363 10.99 0.08 38.17
N GLN A 364 9.96 0.09 39.01
CA GLN A 364 9.96 0.84 40.27
C GLN A 364 10.74 0.06 41.32
N CYS A 365 11.73 0.70 41.93
CA CYS A 365 12.46 0.15 43.06
C CYS A 365 12.02 0.94 44.30
N ASP A 366 11.13 0.34 45.11
CA ASP A 366 10.55 0.99 46.29
C ASP A 366 11.63 1.56 47.21
N SER A 367 11.73 2.88 47.25
CA SER A 367 12.60 3.61 48.16
C SER A 367 12.03 3.69 49.59
N SER A 368 10.77 3.28 49.78
CA SER A 368 10.02 3.33 51.04
C SER A 368 10.64 2.47 52.15
N ASN A 369 11.41 1.43 51.82
CA ASN A 369 12.02 0.54 52.81
C ASN A 369 13.46 0.92 53.25
N ARG A 370 14.06 1.97 52.67
CA ARG A 370 15.44 2.39 53.04
C ARG A 370 15.56 2.90 54.48
N LYS A 371 14.47 3.43 55.06
CA LYS A 371 14.46 3.90 56.46
C LYS A 371 14.37 2.76 57.48
N ALA A 372 13.80 1.62 57.12
CA ALA A 372 13.67 0.46 58.02
C ALA A 372 14.91 -0.46 57.99
N GLN A 373 15.69 -0.45 56.90
CA GLN A 373 16.87 -1.31 56.75
C GLN A 373 18.15 -0.74 57.38
N SER A 374 18.27 0.58 57.56
CA SER A 374 19.46 1.22 58.13
C SER A 374 19.70 0.83 59.60
N GLN A 375 18.64 0.53 60.36
CA GLN A 375 18.76 0.08 61.74
C GLN A 375 19.08 -1.42 61.90
N LYS A 376 18.77 -2.27 60.90
CA LYS A 376 19.15 -3.70 60.91
C LYS A 376 20.54 -3.97 60.30
N ALA A 377 21.08 -3.04 59.50
CA ALA A 377 22.35 -3.20 58.80
C ALA A 377 23.59 -3.21 59.72
N PHE A 378 23.51 -2.62 60.92
CA PHE A 378 24.62 -2.63 61.88
C PHE A 378 24.90 -4.00 62.53
N MET A 379 23.97 -4.96 62.45
CA MET A 379 24.05 -6.24 63.18
C MET A 379 24.45 -7.46 62.34
N SER A 380 24.62 -7.35 61.01
CA SER A 380 24.84 -8.53 60.12
C SER A 380 26.21 -8.58 59.42
N MET A 381 27.17 -7.77 59.89
CA MET A 381 28.39 -7.42 59.17
C MET A 381 29.49 -8.51 59.05
N LYS A 382 29.20 -9.82 59.09
CA LYS A 382 30.30 -10.83 58.94
C LYS A 382 30.10 -12.04 58.02
N PHE A 383 28.92 -12.38 57.47
CA PHE A 383 28.82 -13.57 56.59
C PHE A 383 27.83 -13.52 55.38
N SER A 384 27.16 -12.39 55.11
CA SER A 384 25.98 -12.37 54.21
C SER A 384 26.18 -11.76 52.80
N SER A 385 27.42 -11.50 52.37
CA SER A 385 27.67 -10.78 51.08
C SER A 385 27.13 -11.50 49.84
N LYS A 386 27.21 -12.83 49.78
CA LYS A 386 26.71 -13.61 48.62
C LYS A 386 25.18 -13.72 48.61
N GLN A 387 24.56 -13.97 49.76
CA GLN A 387 23.10 -14.07 49.87
C GLN A 387 22.41 -12.74 49.54
N ALA A 388 22.93 -11.63 50.09
CA ALA A 388 22.39 -10.29 49.80
C ALA A 388 22.51 -9.88 48.32
N ARG A 389 23.49 -10.42 47.57
CA ARG A 389 23.62 -10.20 46.11
C ARG A 389 22.57 -10.98 45.33
N THR A 390 22.34 -12.25 45.70
CA THR A 390 21.31 -13.10 45.11
C THR A 390 19.92 -12.52 45.33
N ASP A 391 19.63 -12.09 46.57
CA ASP A 391 18.33 -11.50 46.91
C ASP A 391 18.07 -10.20 46.13
N ARG A 392 19.08 -9.32 46.01
CA ARG A 392 18.98 -8.11 45.18
C ARG A 392 18.77 -8.41 43.70
N TYR A 393 19.39 -9.46 43.18
CA TYR A 393 19.19 -9.88 41.79
C TYR A 393 17.76 -10.38 41.57
N ILE A 394 17.23 -11.22 42.47
CA ILE A 394 15.86 -11.72 42.42
C ILE A 394 14.87 -10.55 42.46
N THR A 395 15.01 -9.62 43.41
CA THR A 395 14.16 -8.42 43.48
C THR A 395 14.24 -7.57 42.20
N THR A 396 15.43 -7.39 41.64
CA THR A 396 15.61 -6.65 40.38
C THR A 396 14.95 -7.36 39.21
N ARG A 397 15.02 -8.69 39.16
CA ARG A 397 14.36 -9.50 38.14
C ARG A 397 12.85 -9.38 38.25
N ASP A 398 12.29 -9.45 39.45
CA ASP A 398 10.84 -9.38 39.67
C ASP A 398 10.28 -8.00 39.29
N THR A 399 10.99 -6.91 39.62
CA THR A 399 10.58 -5.56 39.20
C THR A 399 10.68 -5.35 37.70
N LEU A 400 11.66 -5.97 37.03
CA LEU A 400 11.76 -5.95 35.56
C LEU A 400 10.61 -6.70 34.89
N ILE A 401 10.23 -7.87 35.41
CA ILE A 401 9.09 -8.65 34.90
C ILE A 401 7.79 -7.86 35.08
N ALA A 402 7.59 -7.24 36.25
CA ALA A 402 6.42 -6.41 36.53
C ALA A 402 6.32 -5.18 35.59
N ALA A 403 7.46 -4.66 35.12
CA ALA A 403 7.52 -3.52 34.21
C ALA A 403 7.61 -3.95 32.73
N THR A 404 6.88 -5.00 32.32
CA THR A 404 6.81 -5.45 30.92
C THR A 404 5.43 -6.02 30.58
N ASN A 405 5.00 -5.83 29.34
CA ASN A 405 3.74 -6.39 28.84
C ASN A 405 3.94 -7.85 28.42
N THR A 406 3.25 -8.76 29.11
CA THR A 406 3.35 -10.21 28.84
C THR A 406 2.03 -10.84 28.42
N THR A 407 0.97 -10.04 28.29
CA THR A 407 -0.38 -10.49 27.91
C THR A 407 -0.41 -11.13 26.52
N ASN A 408 0.38 -10.60 25.58
CA ASN A 408 0.46 -11.15 24.23
C ASN A 408 1.61 -12.19 24.11
N ALA A 409 1.23 -13.46 23.97
CA ALA A 409 2.17 -14.56 23.82
C ALA A 409 2.99 -14.51 22.52
N SER A 410 2.47 -13.91 21.43
CA SER A 410 3.23 -13.83 20.17
C SER A 410 4.40 -12.86 20.29
N VAL A 411 4.20 -11.72 20.96
CA VAL A 411 5.23 -10.71 21.22
C VAL A 411 6.35 -11.32 22.07
N THR A 412 5.98 -11.95 23.20
CA THR A 412 6.97 -12.55 24.11
C THR A 412 7.74 -13.71 23.47
N ARG A 413 7.14 -14.46 22.55
CA ARG A 413 7.83 -15.54 21.81
C ARG A 413 8.69 -15.06 20.66
N SER A 414 8.61 -13.78 20.27
CA SER A 414 9.43 -13.27 19.17
C SER A 414 10.94 -13.39 19.48
N PRO A 415 11.79 -13.74 18.50
CA PRO A 415 13.21 -13.96 18.74
C PRO A 415 13.93 -12.75 19.35
N ILE A 416 13.63 -11.54 18.87
CA ILE A 416 14.22 -10.30 19.37
C ILE A 416 13.83 -10.02 20.82
N VAL A 417 12.57 -10.25 21.20
CA VAL A 417 12.11 -10.04 22.58
C VAL A 417 12.77 -11.06 23.50
N GLN A 418 12.88 -12.34 23.09
CA GLN A 418 13.60 -13.35 23.86
C GLN A 418 15.08 -13.00 24.04
N ALA A 419 15.74 -12.51 22.99
CA ALA A 419 17.12 -12.04 23.05
C ALA A 419 17.25 -10.82 23.99
N TYR A 420 16.33 -9.86 23.89
CA TYR A 420 16.28 -8.68 24.76
C TYR A 420 16.07 -9.06 26.23
N MET A 421 15.17 -10.01 26.52
CA MET A 421 14.95 -10.51 27.89
C MET A 421 16.22 -11.11 28.50
N ARG A 422 17.02 -11.84 27.70
CA ARG A 422 18.31 -12.39 28.14
C ARG A 422 19.32 -11.28 28.37
N PHE A 423 19.44 -10.34 27.42
CA PHE A 423 20.31 -9.18 27.53
C PHE A 423 20.01 -8.36 28.79
N GLU A 424 18.75 -8.04 29.04
CA GLU A 424 18.34 -7.26 30.20
C GLU A 424 18.65 -7.96 31.53
N ARG A 425 18.42 -9.28 31.61
CA ARG A 425 18.82 -10.08 32.77
C ARG A 425 20.32 -10.06 33.00
N GLN A 426 21.12 -10.09 31.93
CA GLN A 426 22.57 -10.04 31.99
C GLN A 426 23.09 -8.67 32.44
N CYS A 427 22.47 -7.59 31.97
CA CYS A 427 22.76 -6.23 32.45
C CYS A 427 22.43 -6.09 33.95
N ALA A 428 21.32 -6.64 34.42
CA ALA A 428 20.98 -6.64 35.85
C ALA A 428 22.03 -7.39 36.72
N LEU A 429 22.66 -8.44 36.19
CA LEU A 429 23.77 -9.15 36.83
C LEU A 429 25.07 -8.32 36.82
N ASN A 430 25.37 -7.66 35.69
CA ASN A 430 26.62 -6.94 35.47
C ASN A 430 26.67 -5.54 36.08
N ASN A 431 25.51 -4.89 36.28
CA ASN A 431 25.40 -3.64 37.05
C ASN A 431 25.87 -3.81 38.51
N GLN A 432 26.00 -5.05 38.99
CA GLN A 432 26.59 -5.34 40.31
C GLN A 432 28.13 -5.37 40.30
N ARG A 433 28.78 -5.32 39.13
CA ARG A 433 30.23 -5.50 38.96
C ARG A 433 30.93 -4.29 38.33
N GLU A 434 30.39 -3.74 37.24
CA GLU A 434 31.14 -2.79 36.38
C GLU A 434 30.32 -1.53 36.02
N GLU A 435 28.99 -1.64 35.88
CA GLU A 435 28.16 -0.60 35.29
C GLU A 435 27.24 0.06 36.35
N LYS A 436 27.53 1.31 36.72
CA LYS A 436 26.82 2.04 37.79
C LYS A 436 25.53 2.74 37.31
N VAL A 437 24.85 2.22 36.28
CA VAL A 437 23.61 2.83 35.77
C VAL A 437 22.40 2.20 36.48
N PRO A 438 21.50 3.00 37.09
CA PRO A 438 20.26 2.48 37.67
C PRO A 438 19.42 1.73 36.63
N VAL A 439 18.77 0.64 37.04
CA VAL A 439 17.98 -0.22 36.15
C VAL A 439 16.86 0.55 35.44
N ALA A 440 16.24 1.50 36.13
CA ALA A 440 15.25 2.41 35.56
C ALA A 440 15.84 3.29 34.45
N ASP A 441 17.01 3.90 34.66
CA ASP A 441 17.66 4.75 33.65
C ASP A 441 18.17 3.93 32.46
N ALA A 442 18.69 2.73 32.71
CA ALA A 442 19.02 1.77 31.66
C ALA A 442 17.80 1.43 30.78
N ARG A 443 16.60 1.27 31.37
CA ARG A 443 15.36 1.02 30.61
C ARG A 443 14.98 2.23 29.74
N LYS A 444 15.07 3.45 30.29
CA LYS A 444 14.82 4.69 29.53
C LYS A 444 15.72 4.84 28.31
N ILE A 445 17.02 4.59 28.47
CA ILE A 445 18.01 4.70 27.39
C ILE A 445 17.68 3.71 26.27
N ARG A 446 17.36 2.47 26.62
CA ARG A 446 16.98 1.43 25.64
C ARG A 446 15.68 1.76 24.93
N TRP A 447 14.71 2.31 25.66
CA TRP A 447 13.44 2.78 25.08
C TRP A 447 13.65 3.86 24.04
N LEU A 448 14.50 4.86 24.30
CA LEU A 448 14.79 5.93 23.34
C LEU A 448 15.34 5.37 22.01
N LEU A 449 16.24 4.38 22.08
CA LEU A 449 16.75 3.73 20.87
C LEU A 449 15.68 2.88 20.15
N ILE A 450 14.88 2.12 20.90
CA ILE A 450 13.78 1.32 20.33
C ILE A 450 12.76 2.22 19.64
N TYR A 451 12.33 3.29 20.30
CA TYR A 451 11.39 4.27 19.78
C TYR A 451 11.92 4.94 18.51
N GLY A 452 13.17 5.43 18.56
CA GLY A 452 13.78 6.11 17.42
C GLY A 452 13.90 5.20 16.20
N ILE A 453 14.42 3.97 16.38
CA ILE A 453 14.50 3.00 15.29
C ILE A 453 13.10 2.67 14.75
N PHE A 454 12.11 2.51 15.63
CA PHE A 454 10.76 2.19 15.21
C PHE A 454 10.14 3.33 14.38
N GLN A 455 10.36 4.59 14.75
CA GLN A 455 9.93 5.75 13.96
C GLN A 455 10.57 5.78 12.56
N TYR A 456 11.88 5.53 12.47
CA TYR A 456 12.57 5.44 11.17
C TYR A 456 12.00 4.33 10.28
N LEU A 457 11.70 3.17 10.87
CA LEU A 457 11.12 2.03 10.15
C LEU A 457 9.69 2.33 9.67
N ILE A 458 8.87 3.00 10.50
CA ILE A 458 7.55 3.50 10.09
C ILE A 458 7.71 4.46 8.92
N ALA A 459 8.62 5.43 9.02
CA ALA A 459 8.84 6.43 7.98
C ALA A 459 9.31 5.84 6.64
N ALA A 460 10.07 4.73 6.65
CA ALA A 460 10.50 4.05 5.42
C ALA A 460 9.44 3.13 4.80
N LEU A 461 8.48 2.66 5.58
CA LEU A 461 7.44 1.72 5.11
C LEU A 461 6.08 2.38 4.86
N ARG A 462 5.88 3.61 5.35
CA ARG A 462 4.59 4.30 5.27
C ARG A 462 4.29 4.73 3.85
N ALA A 463 3.38 4.02 3.19
CA ALA A 463 2.75 4.47 1.96
C ALA A 463 1.70 5.57 2.24
N PRO A 464 1.37 6.42 1.25
CA PRO A 464 0.16 7.26 1.29
C PRO A 464 -1.09 6.42 1.59
N LYS A 465 -2.05 7.02 2.31
CA LYS A 465 -3.25 6.30 2.79
C LYS A 465 -4.19 5.86 1.66
N GLU A 466 -4.09 6.51 0.50
CA GLU A 466 -4.87 6.22 -0.70
C GLU A 466 -4.32 5.01 -1.47
N VAL A 467 -3.08 4.59 -1.20
CA VAL A 467 -2.48 3.42 -1.83
C VAL A 467 -3.21 2.16 -1.41
N ARG A 468 -3.61 1.36 -2.40
CA ARG A 468 -4.49 0.20 -2.16
C ARG A 468 -3.73 -1.06 -1.76
N ASP A 469 -2.58 -1.32 -2.39
CA ASP A 469 -1.70 -2.44 -2.05
C ASP A 469 -0.31 -1.95 -1.61
N PRO A 470 -0.16 -1.52 -0.34
CA PRO A 470 1.13 -1.08 0.17
C PRO A 470 2.10 -2.26 0.42
N GLU A 471 1.59 -3.49 0.55
CA GLU A 471 2.36 -4.64 1.02
C GLU A 471 2.93 -5.48 -0.12
N GLY A 472 2.18 -5.68 -1.20
CA GLY A 472 2.55 -6.48 -2.37
C GLY A 472 3.85 -6.07 -3.07
N PRO A 473 4.10 -4.78 -3.38
CA PRO A 473 5.27 -4.41 -4.17
C PRO A 473 6.58 -4.55 -3.40
N GLU A 474 7.64 -4.97 -4.09
CA GLU A 474 9.00 -5.04 -3.52
C GLU A 474 9.68 -3.67 -3.45
N TYR A 475 9.25 -2.72 -4.27
CA TYR A 475 9.74 -1.36 -4.30
C TYR A 475 9.12 -0.48 -3.19
N PRO A 476 9.81 0.59 -2.77
CA PRO A 476 9.31 1.51 -1.76
C PRO A 476 8.15 2.36 -2.28
N LEU A 477 7.25 2.69 -1.36
CA LEU A 477 6.06 3.52 -1.60
C LEU A 477 6.02 4.74 -0.66
N CYS A 478 7.08 5.00 0.10
CA CYS A 478 7.15 6.08 1.10
C CYS A 478 7.43 7.45 0.46
N CYS A 479 6.81 7.72 -0.70
CA CYS A 479 6.95 9.00 -1.37
C CYS A 479 6.09 10.07 -0.68
N LEU A 480 6.60 11.29 -0.64
CA LEU A 480 5.80 12.44 -0.24
C LEU A 480 4.89 12.82 -1.38
N VAL A 481 3.61 12.94 -1.08
CA VAL A 481 2.59 13.35 -2.03
C VAL A 481 2.20 14.78 -1.66
N THR A 482 2.27 15.68 -2.64
CA THR A 482 1.86 17.07 -2.42
C THR A 482 0.36 17.12 -2.16
N GLU A 483 -0.06 17.91 -1.17
CA GLU A 483 -1.49 18.10 -0.87
C GLU A 483 -2.24 18.75 -2.03
N GLN A 484 -1.52 19.45 -2.92
CA GLN A 484 -2.08 20.05 -4.12
C GLN A 484 -1.89 19.11 -5.32
N PRO A 485 -2.98 18.75 -6.03
CA PRO A 485 -2.92 17.95 -7.24
C PRO A 485 -2.29 18.71 -8.41
N PRO A 486 -1.74 18.00 -9.41
CA PRO A 486 -1.02 18.63 -10.53
C PRO A 486 -1.89 19.57 -11.38
N TRP A 487 -3.20 19.31 -11.47
CA TRP A 487 -4.14 20.14 -12.23
C TRP A 487 -4.54 21.46 -11.53
N GLN A 488 -4.07 21.71 -10.30
CA GLN A 488 -4.24 23.00 -9.62
C GLN A 488 -3.02 23.91 -9.73
N THR A 489 -1.87 23.38 -10.17
CA THR A 489 -0.61 24.14 -10.31
C THR A 489 -0.41 24.67 -11.75
N GLY A 490 -1.42 24.52 -12.61
CA GLY A 490 -1.40 24.87 -14.04
C GLY A 490 -1.91 26.26 -14.36
#